data_AF-A0A850MLA3-F1
#
_entry.id   AF-A0A850MLA3-F1
#
_cell.length_a   1.000
_cell.length_b   1.000
_cell.length_c   1.000
_cell.angle_alpha   90.00
_cell.angle_beta   90.00
_cell.angle_gamma   90.00
#
_symmetry.space_group_name_H-M   'P 1'
#
loop_
_entity.id
_entity.type
_entity.pdbx_description
1 polymer ?
#
loop_
_entity_poly.entity_id
_entity_poly.type
_entity_poly.pdbx_seq_one_letter_code
_entity_poly.pdbx_strand_id
1 'polypeptide(L)'
;MTSVKEKPKIGNVSSWEPKILAFLCNWCSYAGADLAGVSRIQYPSNIRVVRVPCSGRVNPFYLVKALQAGWDGVLVSGCHPGDCHYLSGNLTARRRFAILKDIVEFMGIPAGRLNFSWVSAAEGEKFSKVIKEVVAKVKRLGPIKKMVKRW
;
A
#
# COMPACT_ATOMS: atom_id res chain seq x y z
N MET A 1 -42.31 10.32 26.16
CA MET A 1 -40.87 10.08 26.39
C MET A 1 -40.39 9.01 25.42
N THR A 2 -39.98 9.40 24.21
CA THR A 2 -39.33 8.49 23.27
C THR A 2 -38.03 9.14 22.87
N SER A 3 -36.96 8.64 23.50
CA SER A 3 -35.57 9.05 23.38
C SER A 3 -35.13 9.04 21.92
N VAL A 4 -35.00 10.23 21.32
CA VAL A 4 -34.29 10.43 20.05
C VAL A 4 -32.84 10.03 20.29
N LYS A 5 -32.42 8.87 19.76
CA LYS A 5 -31.01 8.49 19.76
C LYS A 5 -30.26 9.47 18.87
N GLU A 6 -29.50 10.38 19.48
CA GLU A 6 -28.56 11.24 18.76
C GLU A 6 -27.56 10.37 18.00
N LYS A 7 -27.56 10.49 16.67
CA LYS A 7 -26.50 9.94 15.82
C LYS A 7 -25.20 10.68 16.17
N PRO A 8 -24.06 9.98 16.28
CA PRO A 8 -22.79 10.62 16.61
C PRO A 8 -22.47 11.66 15.53
N LYS A 9 -22.24 12.90 15.97
CA LYS A 9 -21.85 14.02 15.10
C LYS A 9 -20.54 13.66 14.41
N ILE A 10 -20.62 13.39 13.10
CA ILE A 10 -19.47 13.23 12.22
C ILE A 10 -18.78 14.60 12.18
N GLY A 11 -17.74 14.76 12.98
CA GLY A 11 -16.92 15.95 12.98
C GLY A 11 -16.39 16.24 11.58
N ASN A 12 -16.41 17.51 11.19
CA ASN A 12 -15.92 18.08 9.94
C ASN A 12 -14.77 17.26 9.30
N VAL A 13 -15.08 16.48 8.25
CA VAL A 13 -14.07 15.91 7.37
C VAL A 13 -13.79 16.94 6.29
N SER A 14 -12.94 17.92 6.59
CA SER A 14 -12.28 18.70 5.55
C SER A 14 -11.35 17.76 4.76
N SER A 15 -11.84 17.28 3.61
CA SER A 15 -11.17 16.56 2.52
C SER A 15 -9.84 15.82 2.83
N TRP A 16 -9.82 14.93 3.83
CA TRP A 16 -8.63 14.10 4.07
C TRP A 16 -8.43 13.11 2.91
N GLU A 17 -7.19 13.01 2.44
CA GLU A 17 -6.78 12.04 1.43
C GLU A 17 -5.64 11.16 1.97
N PRO A 18 -5.70 9.83 1.79
CA PRO A 18 -4.67 8.94 2.31
C PRO A 18 -3.33 9.15 1.61
N LYS A 19 -2.24 9.07 2.39
CA LYS A 19 -0.87 9.04 1.88
C LYS A 19 -0.39 7.60 1.85
N ILE A 20 0.04 7.13 0.68
CA ILE A 20 0.42 5.72 0.49
C ILE A 20 1.85 5.62 -0.04
N LEU A 21 2.70 4.88 0.67
CA LEU A 21 4.08 4.64 0.24
C LEU A 21 4.14 3.39 -0.62
N ALA A 22 4.65 3.47 -1.84
CA ALA A 22 4.68 2.35 -2.78
C ALA A 22 6.13 1.94 -3.08
N PHE A 23 6.56 0.77 -2.62
CA PHE A 23 7.82 0.15 -3.01
C PHE A 23 7.64 -0.62 -4.31
N LEU A 24 8.25 -0.14 -5.39
CA LEU A 24 8.14 -0.76 -6.71
C LEU A 24 9.48 -1.37 -7.12
N CYS A 25 9.45 -2.62 -7.58
CA CYS A 25 10.65 -3.21 -8.17
C CYS A 25 11.01 -2.51 -9.48
N ASN A 26 12.31 -2.34 -9.69
CA ASN A 26 12.90 -1.65 -10.83
C ASN A 26 12.45 -2.20 -12.17
N TRP A 27 12.45 -3.52 -12.31
CA TRP A 27 12.37 -4.20 -13.60
C TRP A 27 10.95 -4.37 -14.12
N CYS A 28 9.96 -4.51 -13.23
CA CYS A 28 8.59 -4.80 -13.62
C CYS A 28 7.65 -3.70 -13.15
N SER A 29 7.41 -3.56 -11.85
CA SER A 29 6.33 -2.68 -11.36
C SER A 29 6.62 -1.20 -11.53
N TYR A 30 7.90 -0.79 -11.46
CA TYR A 30 8.29 0.58 -11.78
C TYR A 30 8.10 0.86 -13.27
N ALA A 31 8.54 -0.05 -14.15
CA ALA A 31 8.31 0.06 -15.58
C ALA A 31 6.80 0.03 -15.95
N GLY A 32 5.98 -0.75 -15.25
CA GLY A 32 4.53 -0.72 -15.40
C GLY A 32 3.90 0.62 -14.97
N ALA A 33 4.49 1.28 -13.97
CA ALA A 33 4.10 2.64 -13.60
C ALA A 33 4.51 3.67 -14.69
N ASP A 34 5.71 3.52 -15.26
CA ASP A 34 6.18 4.35 -16.38
C ASP A 34 5.28 4.17 -17.60
N LEU A 35 4.90 2.93 -17.94
CA LEU A 35 3.96 2.63 -19.01
C LEU A 35 2.60 3.29 -18.76
N ALA A 36 2.08 3.23 -17.53
CA ALA A 36 0.84 3.94 -17.19
C ALA A 36 0.95 5.46 -17.44
N GLY A 37 2.11 6.05 -17.15
CA GLY A 37 2.40 7.46 -17.42
C GLY A 37 2.47 7.77 -18.91
N VAL A 38 3.24 7.00 -19.68
CA VAL A 38 3.40 7.16 -21.14
C VAL A 38 2.06 6.97 -21.86
N SER A 39 1.25 6.01 -21.43
CA SER A 39 -0.09 5.75 -21.95
C SER A 39 -1.16 6.71 -21.41
N ARG A 40 -0.78 7.70 -20.59
CA ARG A 40 -1.68 8.71 -19.99
C ARG A 40 -2.84 8.12 -19.18
N ILE A 41 -2.65 6.92 -18.62
CA ILE A 41 -3.66 6.20 -17.85
C ILE A 41 -3.79 6.86 -16.47
N GLN A 42 -4.96 7.43 -16.20
CA GLN A 42 -5.21 8.15 -14.95
C GLN A 42 -5.47 7.21 -13.76
N TYR A 43 -4.91 7.58 -12.61
CA TYR A 43 -5.15 6.97 -11.31
C TYR A 43 -4.96 8.03 -10.20
N PRO A 44 -5.46 7.78 -8.97
CA PRO A 44 -5.35 8.76 -7.89
C PRO A 44 -3.89 9.10 -7.52
N SER A 45 -3.62 10.36 -7.21
CA SER A 45 -2.28 10.90 -6.93
C SER A 45 -1.79 10.68 -5.49
N ASN A 46 -2.43 9.75 -4.76
CA ASN A 46 -2.22 9.45 -3.34
C ASN A 46 -0.91 8.68 -3.05
N ILE A 47 -0.28 8.09 -4.07
CA ILE A 47 0.92 7.27 -3.90
C ILE A 47 2.21 8.07 -4.00
N ARG A 48 3.26 7.65 -3.29
CA ARG A 48 4.64 8.09 -3.48
C ARG A 48 5.53 6.88 -3.68
N VAL A 49 6.23 6.84 -4.80
CA VAL A 49 7.00 5.68 -5.22
C VAL A 49 8.41 5.72 -4.62
N VAL A 50 8.82 4.60 -4.04
CA VAL A 50 10.21 4.29 -3.70
C VAL A 50 10.66 3.18 -4.63
N ARG A 51 11.59 3.51 -5.53
CA ARG A 51 12.19 2.54 -6.45
C ARG A 51 13.17 1.66 -5.69
N VAL A 52 13.05 0.35 -5.85
CA VAL A 52 14.00 -0.64 -5.30
C VAL A 52 14.44 -1.59 -6.41
N PRO A 53 15.66 -2.16 -6.36
CA PRO A 53 16.11 -3.09 -7.40
C PRO A 53 15.19 -4.30 -7.54
N CYS A 54 14.73 -4.86 -6.41
CA CYS A 54 13.82 -6.00 -6.36
C CYS A 54 12.83 -5.82 -5.21
N SER A 55 11.61 -6.38 -5.31
CA SER A 55 10.71 -6.47 -4.16
C SER A 55 11.32 -7.27 -3.00
N GLY A 56 12.23 -8.21 -3.28
CA GLY A 56 13.03 -8.92 -2.27
C GLY A 56 13.91 -8.02 -1.40
N ARG A 57 14.24 -6.80 -1.86
CA ARG A 57 15.01 -5.81 -1.10
C ARG A 57 14.18 -5.14 0.00
N VAL A 58 12.86 -5.21 -0.09
CA VAL A 58 11.93 -4.59 0.85
C VAL A 58 12.01 -5.35 2.18
N ASN A 59 12.61 -4.70 3.17
CA ASN A 59 12.68 -5.22 4.52
C ASN A 59 11.34 -4.93 5.26
N PRO A 60 10.73 -5.92 5.93
CA PRO A 60 9.55 -5.71 6.78
C PRO A 60 9.62 -4.50 7.72
N PHE A 61 10.81 -4.19 8.27
CA PHE A 61 11.01 -3.03 9.12
C PHE A 61 10.65 -1.70 8.43
N TYR A 62 10.86 -1.58 7.12
CA TYR A 62 10.50 -0.37 6.37
C TYR A 62 8.98 -0.16 6.31
N LEU A 63 8.21 -1.25 6.23
CA LEU A 63 6.74 -1.20 6.17
C LEU A 63 6.18 -0.72 7.52
N VAL A 64 6.69 -1.29 8.62
CA VAL A 64 6.32 -0.87 9.97
C VAL A 64 6.73 0.59 10.22
N LYS A 65 7.97 0.95 9.83
CA LYS A 65 8.46 2.32 10.01
C LYS A 65 7.65 3.34 9.22
N ALA A 66 7.19 3.00 8.01
CA ALA A 66 6.30 3.85 7.23
C ALA A 66 4.97 4.09 7.96
N LEU A 67 4.33 3.02 8.47
CA LEU A 67 3.12 3.17 9.27
C LEU A 67 3.36 4.01 10.54
N GLN A 68 4.49 3.82 11.24
CA GLN A 68 4.89 4.66 12.39
C GLN A 68 5.07 6.12 12.02
N ALA A 69 5.62 6.40 10.84
CA ALA A 69 5.84 7.75 10.34
C ALA A 69 4.55 8.45 9.87
N GLY A 70 3.39 7.78 9.98
CA GLY A 70 2.08 8.36 9.65
C GLY A 70 1.65 8.14 8.19
N TRP A 71 2.24 7.17 7.50
CA TRP A 71 1.69 6.72 6.21
C TRP A 71 0.41 5.91 6.45
N ASP A 72 -0.64 6.25 5.72
CA ASP A 72 -1.96 5.63 5.90
C ASP A 72 -2.01 4.22 5.31
N GLY A 73 -1.18 3.95 4.31
CA GLY A 73 -0.96 2.62 3.76
C GLY A 73 0.40 2.46 3.10
N VAL A 74 0.78 1.21 2.88
CA VAL A 74 1.99 0.81 2.18
C VAL A 74 1.63 -0.20 1.11
N LEU A 75 2.20 -0.05 -0.09
CA LEU A 75 2.11 -0.98 -1.20
C LEU A 75 3.51 -1.53 -1.48
N VAL A 76 3.64 -2.84 -1.64
CA VAL A 76 4.81 -3.48 -2.23
C VAL A 76 4.39 -4.14 -3.53
N SER A 77 5.07 -3.80 -4.63
CA SER A 77 4.79 -4.40 -5.94
C SER A 77 6.07 -4.91 -6.59
N GLY A 78 5.99 -6.09 -7.18
CA GLY A 78 7.09 -6.70 -7.92
C GLY A 78 6.67 -7.44 -9.17
N CYS A 79 7.65 -8.08 -9.81
CA CYS A 79 7.44 -9.01 -10.92
C CYS A 79 6.57 -10.19 -10.50
N HIS A 80 5.82 -10.75 -11.45
CA HIS A 80 5.05 -11.97 -11.25
C HIS A 80 5.93 -13.14 -10.79
N PRO A 81 5.36 -14.11 -10.04
CA PRO A 81 6.04 -15.38 -9.76
C PRO A 81 6.54 -16.04 -11.05
N GLY A 82 7.83 -16.40 -11.10
CA GLY A 82 8.49 -16.92 -12.31
C GLY A 82 9.28 -15.86 -13.09
N ASP A 83 8.85 -14.60 -13.06
CA ASP A 83 9.43 -13.52 -13.89
C ASP A 83 10.39 -12.61 -13.11
N CYS A 84 10.86 -13.05 -11.93
CA CYS A 84 11.75 -12.21 -11.15
C CYS A 84 13.10 -12.08 -11.87
N HIS A 85 13.52 -10.84 -12.14
CA HIS A 85 14.86 -10.57 -12.66
C HIS A 85 16.00 -11.17 -11.81
N TYR A 86 15.74 -11.34 -10.50
CA TYR A 86 16.68 -11.96 -9.56
C TYR A 86 16.19 -13.35 -9.12
N LEU A 87 15.53 -14.09 -10.02
CA LEU A 87 15.04 -15.46 -9.88
C LEU A 87 13.91 -15.66 -8.86
N SER A 88 14.16 -15.37 -7.58
CA SER A 88 13.24 -15.72 -6.48
C SER A 88 13.04 -14.62 -5.44
N GLY A 89 13.63 -13.44 -5.64
CA GLY A 89 13.54 -12.32 -4.70
C GLY A 89 12.09 -11.91 -4.39
N ASN A 90 11.21 -11.96 -5.38
CA ASN A 90 9.78 -11.69 -5.21
C ASN A 90 9.07 -12.73 -4.32
N LEU A 91 9.39 -14.02 -4.45
CA LEU A 91 8.81 -15.08 -3.62
C LEU A 91 9.22 -14.93 -2.15
N THR A 92 10.46 -14.52 -1.91
CA THR A 92 10.94 -14.18 -0.56
C THR A 92 10.18 -12.98 0.00
N ALA A 93 9.96 -11.94 -0.80
CA ALA A 93 9.16 -10.77 -0.41
C ALA A 93 7.72 -11.17 -0.05
N ARG A 94 7.08 -12.04 -0.85
CA ARG A 94 5.70 -12.53 -0.60
C ARG A 94 5.58 -13.22 0.76
N ARG A 95 6.51 -14.12 1.08
CA ARG A 95 6.51 -14.85 2.37
C ARG A 95 6.69 -13.92 3.55
N ARG A 96 7.69 -13.02 3.48
CA ARG A 96 7.94 -12.01 4.52
C ARG A 96 6.75 -11.08 4.72
N PHE A 97 6.12 -10.66 3.62
CA PHE A 97 4.96 -9.78 3.66
C PHE A 97 3.75 -10.45 4.30
N ALA A 98 3.47 -11.72 3.97
CA ALA A 98 2.36 -12.47 4.56
C ALA A 98 2.48 -12.55 6.09
N ILE A 99 3.65 -12.97 6.58
CA ILE A 99 3.92 -13.05 8.03
C ILE A 99 3.78 -11.67 8.69
N LEU A 100 4.35 -10.62 8.08
CA LEU A 100 4.26 -9.27 8.63
C LEU A 100 2.80 -8.80 8.72
N LYS A 101 2.00 -9.08 7.69
CA LYS A 101 0.60 -8.66 7.62
C LYS A 101 -0.20 -9.22 8.80
N ASP A 102 -0.01 -10.50 9.12
CA ASP A 102 -0.69 -11.14 10.25
C ASP A 102 -0.21 -10.55 11.60
N ILE A 103 1.09 -10.27 11.72
CA ILE A 103 1.66 -9.64 12.93
C ILE A 103 1.09 -8.23 13.15
N VAL A 104 1.04 -7.39 12.13
CA VAL A 104 0.52 -6.01 12.30
C VAL A 104 -0.98 -6.01 12.60
N GLU A 105 -1.72 -6.97 12.06
CA GLU A 105 -3.14 -7.17 12.37
C GLU A 105 -3.34 -7.56 13.83
N PHE A 106 -2.54 -8.51 14.32
CA PHE A 106 -2.52 -8.88 15.73
C PHE A 106 -2.18 -7.69 16.64
N MET A 107 -1.31 -6.78 16.19
CA MET A 107 -0.98 -5.53 16.91
C MET A 107 -2.07 -4.44 16.83
N GLY A 108 -3.23 -4.73 16.23
CA GLY A 108 -4.36 -3.81 16.13
C GLY A 108 -4.26 -2.81 14.96
N ILE A 109 -3.34 -3.02 14.02
CA ILE A 109 -3.28 -2.25 12.78
C ILE A 109 -4.09 -3.01 11.71
N PRO A 110 -5.14 -2.41 11.13
CA PRO A 110 -5.92 -3.10 10.10
C PRO A 110 -5.03 -3.58 8.94
N ALA A 111 -5.07 -4.87 8.64
CA ALA A 111 -4.24 -5.50 7.62
C ALA A 111 -4.37 -4.84 6.24
N GLY A 112 -5.51 -4.19 5.96
CA GLY A 112 -5.74 -3.44 4.73
C GLY A 112 -4.82 -2.22 4.52
N ARG A 113 -4.06 -1.81 5.53
CA ARG A 113 -3.01 -0.78 5.39
C ARG A 113 -1.74 -1.32 4.73
N LEU A 114 -1.49 -2.62 4.77
CA LEU A 114 -0.41 -3.26 4.01
C LEU A 114 -0.98 -3.94 2.77
N ASN A 115 -0.45 -3.60 1.60
CA ASN A 115 -0.87 -4.15 0.33
C ASN A 115 0.31 -4.71 -0.44
N PHE A 116 0.08 -5.81 -1.16
CA PHE A 116 1.07 -6.49 -1.98
C PHE A 116 0.45 -6.82 -3.34
N SER A 117 1.18 -6.57 -4.43
CA SER A 117 0.70 -6.87 -5.78
C SER A 117 1.81 -7.34 -6.72
N TRP A 118 1.39 -7.89 -7.86
CA TRP A 118 2.26 -8.25 -8.97
C TRP A 118 1.90 -7.42 -10.20
N VAL A 119 2.86 -6.69 -10.74
CA VAL A 119 2.68 -5.85 -11.93
C VAL A 119 3.93 -6.01 -12.80
N SER A 120 3.73 -6.50 -14.02
CA SER A 120 4.75 -6.60 -15.07
C SER A 120 5.04 -5.24 -15.70
N ALA A 121 6.12 -5.16 -16.50
CA ALA A 121 6.45 -3.94 -17.23
C ALA A 121 5.39 -3.54 -18.28
N ALA A 122 4.64 -4.51 -18.81
CA ALA A 122 3.61 -4.30 -19.83
C ALA A 122 2.21 -4.06 -19.25
N GLU A 123 2.07 -4.00 -17.92
CA GLU A 123 0.79 -4.00 -17.22
C GLU A 123 0.39 -2.60 -16.69
N GLY A 124 0.44 -1.57 -17.55
CA GLY A 124 0.12 -0.18 -17.17
C GLY A 124 -1.32 0.03 -16.70
N GLU A 125 -2.30 -0.58 -17.37
CA GLU A 125 -3.71 -0.53 -16.95
C GLU A 125 -3.93 -1.20 -15.58
N LYS A 126 -3.29 -2.36 -15.39
CA LYS A 126 -3.35 -3.09 -14.13
C LYS A 126 -2.68 -2.30 -13.01
N PHE A 127 -1.58 -1.59 -13.28
CA PHE A 127 -0.98 -0.67 -12.31
C PHE A 127 -2.02 0.37 -11.84
N SER A 128 -2.68 1.06 -12.77
CA SER A 128 -3.75 2.03 -12.45
C SER A 128 -4.88 1.39 -11.61
N LYS A 129 -5.32 0.19 -11.98
CA LYS A 129 -6.34 -0.57 -11.23
C LYS A 129 -5.89 -0.87 -9.80
N VAL A 130 -4.68 -1.40 -9.63
CA VAL A 130 -4.10 -1.69 -8.30
C VAL A 130 -4.05 -0.42 -7.45
N ILE A 131 -3.63 0.72 -8.00
CA ILE A 131 -3.59 1.97 -7.24
C ILE A 131 -5.00 2.39 -6.80
N LYS A 132 -5.98 2.36 -7.69
CA LYS A 132 -7.39 2.67 -7.35
C LYS A 132 -7.91 1.79 -6.23
N GLU A 133 -7.65 0.49 -6.28
CA GLU A 133 -8.08 -0.47 -5.26
C GLU A 133 -7.41 -0.22 -3.91
N VAL A 134 -6.10 0.01 -3.90
CA VAL A 134 -5.32 0.29 -2.69
C VAL A 134 -5.77 1.60 -2.05
N VAL A 135 -5.96 2.65 -2.85
CA VAL A 135 -6.47 3.95 -2.37
C VAL A 135 -7.87 3.80 -1.78
N ALA A 136 -8.78 3.12 -2.47
CA ALA A 136 -10.13 2.89 -1.96
C ALA A 136 -10.12 2.08 -0.66
N LYS A 137 -9.26 1.06 -0.55
CA LYS A 137 -9.11 0.26 0.67
C LYS A 137 -8.60 1.10 1.84
N VAL A 138 -7.54 1.88 1.65
CA VAL A 138 -6.98 2.72 2.71
C VAL A 138 -7.92 3.85 3.10
N LYS A 139 -8.61 4.45 2.13
CA LYS A 139 -9.60 5.51 2.39
C LYS A 139 -10.74 5.04 3.29
N ARG A 140 -11.24 3.81 3.10
CA ARG A 140 -12.25 3.18 3.98
C ARG A 140 -11.76 2.99 5.42
N LEU A 141 -10.46 2.81 5.63
CA LEU A 141 -9.86 2.65 6.96
C LEU A 141 -9.63 3.99 7.68
N GLY A 142 -9.75 5.10 6.94
CA GLY A 142 -9.49 6.44 7.47
C GLY A 142 -8.00 6.70 7.79
N PRO A 143 -7.69 7.88 8.35
CA PRO A 143 -6.33 8.27 8.71
C PRO A 143 -5.72 7.30 9.73
N ILE A 144 -4.43 6.99 9.56
CA ILE A 144 -3.71 6.22 10.56
C ILE A 144 -3.59 7.05 11.84
N LYS A 145 -4.08 6.49 12.95
CA LYS A 145 -3.82 7.07 14.27
C LYS A 145 -2.40 6.66 14.66
N LYS A 146 -1.58 7.64 15.07
CA LYS A 146 -0.17 7.41 15.43
C LYS A 146 -0.06 6.17 16.31
N MET A 147 0.88 5.29 15.98
CA MET A 147 1.31 4.20 16.87
C MET A 147 2.12 4.79 18.03
N VAL A 148 1.46 5.59 18.87
CA VAL A 148 2.05 6.09 20.11
C VAL A 148 1.90 4.98 21.13
N LYS A 149 3.01 4.39 21.55
CA LYS A 149 3.04 3.68 22.82
C LYS A 149 2.80 4.74 23.90
N ARG A 150 1.56 4.85 24.37
CA ARG A 150 1.24 5.61 25.59
C ARG A 150 1.80 4.78 26.73
N TRP A 151 2.98 5.16 27.20
CA TRP A 151 3.49 4.71 28.49
C TRP A 151 2.93 5.61 29.58
#